data_AF-A0A8T3V6L4-F1
#
_entry.id   AF-A0A8T3V6L4-F1
#
_cell.length_a   1.000
_cell.length_b   1.000
_cell.length_c   1.000
_cell.angle_alpha   90.00
_cell.angle_beta   90.00
_cell.angle_gamma   90.00
#
_symmetry.space_group_name_H-M   'P 1'
#
loop_
_entity.id
_entity.type
_entity.pdbx_description
1 polymer ?
#
loop_
_entity_poly.entity_id
_entity_poly.type
_entity_poly.pdbx_seq_one_letter_code
_entity_poly.pdbx_strand_id
1 'polypeptide(L)'
;MGYCLCHPWKKGDPFVLYNPYIGKDVCIHCGGIIIYEDEDEDKHKKSHKHISRREHFYRKAKECSIRKDHSTAIEFYNEALRLSVGNSKKCEALSEIALEYEAIGDYDSAEAYWNRTCEAAGNSTVHMYLTEKGDLLYRRGRYEDAISTYEEALKALDALKDTAIGSSHLIYYARIVHYIIYSYEELEKDTQKEKYHNVLKHAISRYIRAKEYADDEFKANYLSETAWAASEHEGVNAEALILIDYAFKLNPHRPANDYNRKAIILKRGFQYDEALKYYDRALSKEPTNKTFLENKAACMKDKLKRKLLFREIEPRDLEVINEALKILPKGCDNGPYLSTKAEILDHLGEPVKARICQALGAKRYDEVDKAERQLKKLKSTQNYINITGTQYYKNFAPFSEGTIVDLIREPDNPHDRYAIRVDIKGETVGYVANNQYTLIKEVKSARDLKHSKSTRAEVQFILFNEWVIAKLI
;
A
#
# COMPACT_ATOMS: atom_id res chain seq x y z
N MET A 1 24.00 14.68 36.34
CA MET A 1 22.89 15.68 36.29
C MET A 1 22.72 16.05 34.84
N GLY A 2 21.51 16.05 34.30
CA GLY A 2 21.26 16.41 32.91
C GLY A 2 20.98 17.91 32.76
N TYR A 3 21.34 18.48 31.61
CA TYR A 3 20.86 19.79 31.16
C TYR A 3 20.26 19.65 29.77
N CYS A 4 18.93 19.78 29.70
CA CYS A 4 18.23 20.05 28.46
C CYS A 4 18.23 21.56 28.25
N LEU A 5 18.76 22.03 27.12
CA LEU A 5 18.67 23.43 26.69
C LEU A 5 18.25 23.53 25.21
N CYS A 6 17.22 22.76 24.84
CA CYS A 6 16.37 23.19 23.73
C CYS A 6 15.77 24.55 24.10
N HIS A 7 16.10 25.62 23.37
CA HIS A 7 15.23 26.79 23.40
C HIS A 7 13.90 26.37 22.76
N PRO A 8 12.76 26.50 23.46
CA PRO A 8 11.54 25.84 23.03
C PRO A 8 10.92 26.57 21.84
N TRP A 9 10.87 25.87 20.70
CA TRP A 9 9.87 26.10 19.66
C TRP A 9 8.49 26.25 20.32
N LYS A 10 7.73 27.28 19.96
CA LYS A 10 6.50 27.64 20.68
C LYS A 10 5.27 27.23 19.90
N LYS A 11 4.17 27.03 20.63
CA LYS A 11 2.83 26.80 20.09
C LYS A 11 2.45 27.96 19.15
N GLY A 12 2.59 27.74 17.84
CA GLY A 12 2.50 28.76 16.80
C GLY A 12 3.60 28.66 15.73
N ASP A 13 4.71 27.96 15.98
CA ASP A 13 5.72 27.66 14.97
C ASP A 13 5.20 26.62 13.95
N PRO A 14 5.37 26.84 12.62
CA PRO A 14 4.76 25.99 11.59
C PRO A 14 5.35 24.57 11.51
N PHE A 15 6.44 24.31 12.22
CA PHE A 15 7.07 23.00 12.33
C PHE A 15 6.75 22.28 13.65
N VAL A 16 5.94 22.88 14.54
CA VAL A 16 5.51 22.25 15.79
C VAL A 16 3.98 22.14 15.82
N LEU A 17 3.51 20.89 15.77
CA LEU A 17 2.09 20.58 15.79
C LEU A 17 1.72 19.82 17.06
N TYR A 18 0.73 20.35 17.79
CA TYR A 18 0.15 19.66 18.94
C TYR A 18 -0.60 18.42 18.44
N ASN A 19 -0.13 17.24 18.86
CA ASN A 19 -0.74 15.95 18.55
C ASN A 19 -1.81 15.60 19.60
N PRO A 20 -3.11 15.71 19.28
CA PRO A 20 -4.20 15.48 20.23
C PRO A 20 -4.40 13.99 20.56
N TYR A 21 -3.80 13.08 19.79
CA TYR A 21 -3.94 11.63 19.98
C TYR A 21 -2.96 11.07 21.02
N ILE A 22 -1.84 11.77 21.27
CA ILE A 22 -0.86 11.43 22.32
C ILE A 22 -0.64 12.54 23.36
N GLY A 23 -1.31 13.69 23.20
CA GLY A 23 -1.31 14.80 24.15
C GLY A 23 -0.02 15.63 24.22
N LYS A 24 0.83 15.59 23.17
CA LYS A 24 2.16 16.24 23.15
C LYS A 24 2.37 17.08 21.89
N ASP A 25 3.23 18.08 21.98
CA ASP A 25 3.76 18.78 20.80
C ASP A 25 4.80 17.92 20.08
N VAL A 26 4.74 17.87 18.74
CA VAL A 26 5.65 17.10 17.87
C VAL A 26 6.34 18.06 16.90
N CYS A 27 7.66 17.89 16.71
CA CYS A 27 8.48 18.74 15.84
C CYS A 27 8.78 18.03 14.51
N ILE A 28 8.60 18.74 13.40
CA ILE A 28 8.76 18.22 12.04
C ILE A 28 10.20 18.43 11.56
N HIS A 29 10.84 17.39 11.03
CA HIS A 29 12.15 17.47 10.38
C HIS A 29 12.05 17.09 8.90
N CYS A 30 12.80 17.82 8.06
CA CYS A 30 12.64 17.78 6.60
C CYS A 30 13.51 16.67 5.97
N GLY A 31 13.16 15.40 6.22
CA GLY A 31 13.89 14.25 5.66
C GLY A 31 13.35 12.85 5.96
N GLY A 32 12.28 12.71 6.76
CA GLY A 32 11.86 11.42 7.29
C GLY A 32 12.66 11.00 8.52
N ILE A 33 12.44 9.77 9.00
CA ILE A 33 13.11 9.21 10.19
C ILE A 33 13.86 7.95 9.78
N ILE A 34 15.15 7.87 10.14
CA ILE A 34 15.99 6.70 9.84
C ILE A 34 15.70 5.60 10.87
N ILE A 35 15.22 4.45 10.39
CA ILE A 35 15.19 3.17 11.10
C ILE A 35 15.64 2.09 10.10
N TYR A 36 16.51 1.18 10.53
CA TYR A 36 16.98 0.03 9.73
C TYR A 36 16.15 -1.22 10.04
N GLU A 37 15.88 -2.04 9.03
CA GLU A 37 15.82 -3.51 9.12
C GLU A 37 15.84 -4.13 7.69
N ASP A 38 15.70 -5.46 7.57
CA ASP A 38 15.88 -6.28 6.36
C ASP A 38 14.78 -7.38 6.27
N GLU A 39 14.34 -7.75 5.05
CA GLU A 39 14.03 -9.13 4.59
C GLU A 39 13.55 -9.14 3.10
N ASP A 40 13.11 -10.28 2.56
CA ASP A 40 13.49 -10.77 1.22
C ASP A 40 12.37 -10.94 0.13
N GLU A 41 12.77 -11.46 -1.04
CA GLU A 41 11.98 -12.11 -2.15
C GLU A 41 11.42 -11.33 -3.39
N ASP A 42 12.27 -11.23 -4.42
CA ASP A 42 12.19 -11.93 -5.73
C ASP A 42 11.20 -11.61 -6.92
N LYS A 43 11.79 -11.52 -8.15
CA LYS A 43 11.27 -11.77 -9.55
C LYS A 43 9.94 -11.11 -10.04
N HIS A 44 9.78 -10.56 -11.26
CA HIS A 44 10.40 -10.87 -12.57
C HIS A 44 10.06 -9.82 -13.70
N LYS A 45 10.99 -9.62 -14.66
CA LYS A 45 10.82 -9.41 -16.14
C LYS A 45 9.60 -8.57 -16.66
N LYS A 46 9.71 -7.62 -17.61
CA LYS A 46 10.77 -7.35 -18.62
C LYS A 46 10.75 -5.87 -19.13
N SER A 47 11.15 -5.60 -20.39
CA SER A 47 11.68 -4.31 -20.87
C SER A 47 11.54 -4.07 -22.41
N HIS A 48 11.63 -2.82 -22.92
CA HIS A 48 11.84 -2.53 -24.37
C HIS A 48 12.56 -1.22 -24.76
N LYS A 49 13.48 -1.33 -25.74
CA LYS A 49 14.34 -0.27 -26.33
C LYS A 49 13.56 0.96 -26.86
N HIS A 50 14.15 2.17 -27.03
CA HIS A 50 15.59 2.51 -26.95
C HIS A 50 15.97 3.76 -26.13
N ILE A 51 15.12 4.80 -26.01
CA ILE A 51 15.23 5.83 -24.95
C ILE A 51 15.23 5.16 -23.56
N SER A 52 14.49 4.05 -23.48
CA SER A 52 14.56 3.06 -22.42
C SER A 52 15.98 2.58 -22.04
N ARG A 53 17.07 2.76 -22.81
CA ARG A 53 18.37 2.19 -22.38
C ARG A 53 18.99 2.94 -21.20
N ARG A 54 19.02 4.27 -21.24
CA ARG A 54 19.41 5.10 -20.07
C ARG A 54 18.48 4.81 -18.90
N GLU A 55 17.17 4.81 -19.17
CA GLU A 55 16.11 4.58 -18.19
C GLU A 55 16.13 3.15 -17.58
N HIS A 56 16.55 2.14 -18.34
CA HIS A 56 16.68 0.75 -17.90
C HIS A 56 17.89 0.58 -16.98
N PHE A 57 19.00 1.24 -17.30
CA PHE A 57 20.15 1.27 -16.40
C PHE A 57 19.85 2.10 -15.14
N TYR A 58 19.25 3.28 -15.27
CA TYR A 58 18.84 4.11 -14.15
C TYR A 58 17.82 3.41 -13.22
N ARG A 59 16.84 2.70 -13.80
CA ARG A 59 15.90 1.86 -13.02
C ARG A 59 16.57 0.65 -12.39
N LYS A 60 17.44 -0.06 -13.12
CA LYS A 60 18.24 -1.16 -12.55
C LYS A 60 19.09 -0.69 -11.37
N ALA A 61 19.67 0.51 -11.48
CA ALA A 61 20.42 1.10 -10.39
C ALA A 61 19.53 1.36 -9.18
N LYS A 62 18.32 1.91 -9.36
CA LYS A 62 17.32 2.02 -8.28
C LYS A 62 16.85 0.65 -7.74
N GLU A 63 16.70 -0.36 -8.58
CA GLU A 63 16.41 -1.74 -8.15
C GLU A 63 17.56 -2.38 -7.34
N CYS A 64 18.82 -2.00 -7.59
CA CYS A 64 19.98 -2.42 -6.81
C CYS A 64 20.12 -1.60 -5.51
N SER A 65 19.95 -0.28 -5.59
CA SER A 65 19.94 0.66 -4.46
C SER A 65 18.93 0.25 -3.38
N ILE A 66 17.69 -0.05 -3.78
CA ILE A 66 16.62 -0.56 -2.89
C ILE A 66 17.01 -1.91 -2.24
N ARG A 67 17.85 -2.72 -2.89
CA ARG A 67 18.39 -3.99 -2.35
C ARG A 67 19.70 -3.82 -1.59
N LYS A 68 20.17 -2.58 -1.33
CA LYS A 68 21.48 -2.28 -0.72
C LYS A 68 22.68 -2.81 -1.53
N ASP A 69 22.46 -3.14 -2.81
CA ASP A 69 23.46 -3.61 -3.79
C ASP A 69 24.17 -2.41 -4.43
N HIS A 70 24.79 -1.59 -3.58
CA HIS A 70 25.27 -0.25 -3.91
C HIS A 70 26.38 -0.25 -4.99
N SER A 71 27.26 -1.26 -5.00
CA SER A 71 28.29 -1.41 -6.04
C SER A 71 27.68 -1.60 -7.43
N THR A 72 26.70 -2.50 -7.56
CA THR A 72 26.01 -2.74 -8.84
C THR A 72 25.08 -1.57 -9.21
N ALA A 73 24.53 -0.86 -8.21
CA ALA A 73 23.81 0.39 -8.42
C ALA A 73 24.73 1.47 -9.04
N ILE A 74 25.93 1.67 -8.50
CA ILE A 74 26.95 2.59 -9.02
C ILE A 74 27.36 2.21 -10.45
N GLU A 75 27.54 0.93 -10.77
CA GLU A 75 27.82 0.49 -12.15
C GLU A 75 26.69 0.87 -13.11
N PHE A 76 25.43 0.56 -12.77
CA PHE A 76 24.29 0.87 -13.63
C PHE A 76 24.01 2.37 -13.71
N TYR A 77 24.19 3.16 -12.65
CA TYR A 77 24.11 4.61 -12.76
C TYR A 77 25.24 5.20 -13.62
N ASN A 78 26.46 4.64 -13.59
CA ASN A 78 27.54 5.05 -14.49
C ASN A 78 27.21 4.76 -15.95
N GLU A 79 26.57 3.62 -16.27
CA GLU A 79 26.03 3.36 -17.61
C GLU A 79 24.87 4.31 -17.99
N ALA A 80 24.01 4.67 -17.04
CA ALA A 80 22.98 5.70 -17.26
C ALA A 80 23.59 7.09 -17.52
N LEU A 81 24.65 7.46 -16.79
CA LEU A 81 25.39 8.71 -16.93
C LEU A 81 26.10 8.80 -18.29
N ARG A 82 26.76 7.72 -18.73
CA ARG A 82 27.37 7.60 -20.08
C ARG A 82 26.36 7.86 -21.21
N LEU A 83 25.08 7.53 -20.98
CA LEU A 83 23.97 7.72 -21.92
C LEU A 83 23.14 9.00 -21.67
N SER A 84 23.55 9.86 -20.73
CA SER A 84 22.76 11.04 -20.33
C SER A 84 23.06 12.28 -21.18
N VAL A 85 22.12 12.59 -22.07
CA VAL A 85 22.11 13.79 -22.93
C VAL A 85 21.41 14.93 -22.20
N GLY A 86 22.06 16.09 -22.14
CA GLY A 86 21.59 17.29 -21.43
C GLY A 86 21.94 17.29 -19.93
N ASN A 87 22.15 18.48 -19.37
CA ASN A 87 22.71 18.65 -18.02
C ASN A 87 21.82 18.07 -16.91
N SER A 88 20.51 18.32 -16.92
CA SER A 88 19.56 17.75 -15.94
C SER A 88 19.70 16.23 -15.79
N LYS A 89 19.82 15.48 -16.90
CA LYS A 89 19.97 14.02 -16.88
C LYS A 89 21.36 13.56 -16.42
N LYS A 90 22.39 14.41 -16.54
CA LYS A 90 23.71 14.16 -15.96
C LYS A 90 23.69 14.38 -14.45
N CYS A 91 23.14 15.50 -13.98
CA CYS A 91 22.98 15.78 -12.56
C CYS A 91 22.19 14.67 -11.86
N GLU A 92 21.03 14.29 -12.42
CA GLU A 92 20.18 13.19 -11.93
C GLU A 92 20.92 11.85 -11.81
N ALA A 93 21.91 11.56 -12.68
CA ALA A 93 22.71 10.34 -12.57
C ALA A 93 23.92 10.49 -11.64
N LEU A 94 24.54 11.68 -11.58
CA LEU A 94 25.68 11.97 -10.70
C LEU A 94 25.26 12.07 -9.22
N SER A 95 24.09 12.65 -8.92
CA SER A 95 23.54 12.76 -7.57
C SER A 95 23.23 11.40 -6.96
N GLU A 96 22.66 10.49 -7.74
CA GLU A 96 22.33 9.14 -7.26
C GLU A 96 23.61 8.33 -7.02
N ILE A 97 24.62 8.43 -7.91
CA ILE A 97 25.95 7.81 -7.65
C ILE A 97 26.56 8.34 -6.35
N ALA A 98 26.45 9.65 -6.09
CA ALA A 98 26.93 10.23 -4.83
C ALA A 98 26.22 9.59 -3.63
N LEU A 99 24.89 9.48 -3.65
CA LEU A 99 24.08 8.85 -2.58
C LEU A 99 24.44 7.36 -2.37
N GLU A 100 24.72 6.58 -3.43
CA GLU A 100 25.19 5.19 -3.26
C GLU A 100 26.55 5.13 -2.56
N TYR A 101 27.48 6.03 -2.89
CA TYR A 101 28.77 6.10 -2.20
C TYR A 101 28.64 6.56 -0.74
N GLU A 102 27.68 7.45 -0.42
CA GLU A 102 27.35 7.78 0.97
C GLU A 102 26.80 6.58 1.75
N ALA A 103 25.94 5.76 1.12
CA ALA A 103 25.37 4.57 1.75
C ALA A 103 26.44 3.49 2.04
N ILE A 104 27.48 3.41 1.21
CA ILE A 104 28.70 2.59 1.46
C ILE A 104 29.59 3.21 2.56
N GLY A 105 29.49 4.52 2.80
CA GLY A 105 30.40 5.28 3.66
C GLY A 105 31.69 5.75 2.97
N ASP A 106 31.82 5.59 1.65
CA ASP A 106 32.90 6.17 0.84
C ASP A 106 32.58 7.64 0.53
N TYR A 107 32.71 8.45 1.57
CA TYR A 107 32.38 9.87 1.52
C TYR A 107 33.31 10.68 0.60
N ASP A 108 34.51 10.20 0.29
CA ASP A 108 35.44 10.87 -0.64
C ASP A 108 35.00 10.69 -2.10
N SER A 109 34.57 9.47 -2.48
CA SER A 109 33.89 9.28 -3.76
C SER A 109 32.58 10.07 -3.83
N ALA A 110 31.74 10.02 -2.79
CA ALA A 110 30.48 10.76 -2.75
C ALA A 110 30.68 12.28 -2.99
N GLU A 111 31.64 12.89 -2.30
CA GLU A 111 31.97 14.31 -2.43
C GLU A 111 32.50 14.65 -3.84
N ALA A 112 33.31 13.77 -4.44
CA ALA A 112 33.76 13.93 -5.83
C ALA A 112 32.60 13.85 -6.85
N TYR A 113 31.60 13.00 -6.62
CA TYR A 113 30.40 12.95 -7.45
C TYR A 113 29.49 14.17 -7.21
N TRP A 114 29.32 14.65 -5.97
CA TRP A 114 28.57 15.89 -5.69
C TRP A 114 29.18 17.13 -6.33
N ASN A 115 30.52 17.27 -6.31
CA ASN A 115 31.20 18.36 -7.00
C ASN A 115 30.86 18.34 -8.50
N ARG A 116 30.97 17.18 -9.16
CA ARG A 116 30.59 16.98 -10.57
C ARG A 116 29.10 17.22 -10.84
N THR A 117 28.22 16.91 -9.89
CA THR A 117 26.78 17.22 -9.96
C THR A 117 26.56 18.74 -9.98
N CYS A 118 27.26 19.49 -9.12
CA CYS A 118 27.18 20.94 -9.04
C CYS A 118 27.76 21.62 -10.29
N GLU A 119 28.91 21.16 -10.79
CA GLU A 119 29.52 21.61 -12.05
C GLU A 119 28.60 21.43 -13.26
N ALA A 120 27.83 20.33 -13.29
CA ALA A 120 26.87 20.05 -14.35
C ALA A 120 25.55 20.83 -14.20
N ALA A 121 25.23 21.33 -13.01
CA ALA A 121 23.94 21.95 -12.72
C ALA A 121 23.77 23.33 -13.37
N GLY A 122 22.54 23.66 -13.75
CA GLY A 122 22.18 25.02 -14.14
C GLY A 122 21.94 25.89 -12.91
N ASN A 123 22.08 27.21 -13.06
CA ASN A 123 21.85 28.18 -11.97
C ASN A 123 20.49 27.98 -11.26
N SER A 124 19.47 27.51 -11.98
CA SER A 124 18.14 27.20 -11.45
C SER A 124 18.06 26.03 -10.47
N THR A 125 19.04 25.11 -10.48
CA THR A 125 19.00 23.86 -9.68
C THR A 125 20.26 23.61 -8.86
N VAL A 126 21.35 24.34 -9.09
CA VAL A 126 22.64 24.11 -8.40
C VAL A 126 22.55 24.18 -6.86
N HIS A 127 21.66 25.03 -6.33
CA HIS A 127 21.40 25.12 -4.88
C HIS A 127 20.93 23.80 -4.25
N MET A 128 20.20 22.95 -5.01
CA MET A 128 19.68 21.67 -4.52
C MET A 128 20.86 20.76 -4.17
N TYR A 129 21.78 20.63 -5.12
CA TYR A 129 22.95 19.75 -5.01
C TYR A 129 24.04 20.30 -4.08
N LEU A 130 24.16 21.63 -3.98
CA LEU A 130 24.99 22.26 -2.95
C LEU A 130 24.43 22.00 -1.54
N THR A 131 23.11 21.88 -1.38
CA THR A 131 22.50 21.48 -0.11
C THR A 131 22.89 20.04 0.24
N GLU A 132 22.66 19.07 -0.65
CA GLU A 132 23.05 17.66 -0.41
C GLU A 132 24.56 17.50 -0.10
N LYS A 133 25.42 18.24 -0.82
CA LYS A 133 26.88 18.29 -0.54
C LYS A 133 27.18 18.86 0.85
N GLY A 134 26.45 19.89 1.29
CA GLY A 134 26.56 20.41 2.65
C GLY A 134 26.14 19.39 3.71
N ASP A 135 25.05 18.66 3.46
CA ASP A 135 24.54 17.60 4.34
C ASP A 135 25.54 16.42 4.45
N LEU A 136 26.27 16.11 3.37
CA LEU A 136 27.41 15.19 3.41
C LEU A 136 28.55 15.73 4.28
N LEU A 137 29.02 16.95 4.01
CA LEU A 137 30.14 17.55 4.76
C LEU A 137 29.84 17.67 6.26
N TYR A 138 28.59 17.98 6.62
CA TYR A 138 28.10 17.94 8.00
C TYR A 138 28.22 16.54 8.61
N ARG A 139 27.73 15.49 7.93
CA ARG A 139 27.87 14.09 8.38
C ARG A 139 29.33 13.61 8.50
N ARG A 140 30.27 14.21 7.75
CA ARG A 140 31.73 13.98 7.90
C ARG A 140 32.37 14.75 9.07
N GLY A 141 31.63 15.58 9.81
CA GLY A 141 32.19 16.50 10.81
C GLY A 141 32.99 17.67 10.20
N ARG A 142 32.92 17.88 8.89
CA ARG A 142 33.62 18.97 8.17
C ARG A 142 32.82 20.26 8.21
N TYR A 143 32.53 20.72 9.42
CA TYR A 143 31.57 21.79 9.70
C TYR A 143 31.90 23.12 9.01
N GLU A 144 33.18 23.50 8.91
CA GLU A 144 33.61 24.70 8.16
C GLU A 144 33.27 24.62 6.67
N ASP A 145 33.51 23.47 6.05
CA ASP A 145 33.24 23.23 4.63
C ASP A 145 31.74 23.10 4.36
N ALA A 146 31.00 22.51 5.29
CA ALA A 146 29.54 22.44 5.27
C ALA A 146 28.93 23.86 5.26
N ILE A 147 29.27 24.71 6.25
CA ILE A 147 28.81 26.11 6.30
C ILE A 147 29.15 26.88 5.03
N SER A 148 30.36 26.69 4.49
CA SER A 148 30.81 27.35 3.26
C SER A 148 29.98 26.90 2.04
N THR A 149 29.75 25.59 1.88
CA THR A 149 28.94 25.02 0.79
C THR A 149 27.46 25.44 0.92
N TYR A 150 26.94 25.51 2.14
CA TYR A 150 25.62 26.03 2.43
C TYR A 150 25.48 27.53 2.11
N GLU A 151 26.52 28.34 2.34
CA GLU A 151 26.52 29.75 1.94
C GLU A 151 26.50 29.90 0.41
N GLU A 152 27.19 29.02 -0.33
CA GLU A 152 27.07 28.94 -1.80
C GLU A 152 25.66 28.55 -2.24
N ALA A 153 25.00 27.60 -1.56
CA ALA A 153 23.60 27.24 -1.82
C ALA A 153 22.65 28.43 -1.62
N LEU A 154 22.84 29.23 -0.55
CA LEU A 154 22.07 30.46 -0.31
C LEU A 154 22.33 31.54 -1.38
N LYS A 155 23.58 31.72 -1.81
CA LYS A 155 23.93 32.64 -2.91
C LYS A 155 23.28 32.22 -4.23
N ALA A 156 23.22 30.92 -4.50
CA ALA A 156 22.53 30.37 -5.68
C ALA A 156 21.00 30.56 -5.60
N LEU A 157 20.38 30.41 -4.43
CA LEU A 157 18.96 30.70 -4.20
C LEU A 157 18.62 32.18 -4.42
N ASP A 158 19.39 33.10 -3.83
CA ASP A 158 19.20 34.55 -4.00
C ASP A 158 19.31 34.99 -5.47
N ALA A 159 20.19 34.33 -6.24
CA ALA A 159 20.44 34.65 -7.64
C ALA A 159 19.24 34.35 -8.57
N LEU A 160 18.25 33.57 -8.11
CA LEU A 160 17.06 33.20 -8.90
C LEU A 160 16.12 34.40 -9.16
N LYS A 161 16.21 35.47 -8.37
CA LYS A 161 15.65 36.83 -8.57
C LYS A 161 14.14 37.00 -8.81
N ASP A 162 13.35 35.95 -8.99
CA ASP A 162 11.91 36.06 -9.25
C ASP A 162 11.07 35.92 -7.97
N THR A 163 10.06 36.78 -7.80
CA THR A 163 9.27 36.86 -6.56
C THR A 163 8.39 35.65 -6.29
N ALA A 164 8.07 34.85 -7.31
CA ALA A 164 7.32 33.59 -7.16
C ALA A 164 8.18 32.39 -6.66
N ILE A 165 9.51 32.55 -6.63
CA ILE A 165 10.46 31.48 -6.28
C ILE A 165 10.66 31.37 -4.76
N GLY A 166 10.42 32.46 -4.01
CA GLY A 166 10.60 32.51 -2.55
C GLY A 166 9.80 31.46 -1.77
N SER A 167 8.56 31.18 -2.20
CA SER A 167 7.71 30.14 -1.61
C SER A 167 8.30 28.74 -1.86
N SER A 168 8.47 28.37 -3.14
CA SER A 168 8.91 27.03 -3.56
C SER A 168 10.26 26.59 -3.01
N HIS A 169 11.13 27.55 -2.68
CA HIS A 169 12.48 27.29 -2.19
C HIS A 169 12.63 27.47 -0.67
N LEU A 170 11.54 27.76 0.07
CA LEU A 170 11.53 27.85 1.53
C LEU A 170 12.06 26.57 2.21
N ILE A 171 11.86 25.41 1.58
CA ILE A 171 12.36 24.10 2.05
C ILE A 171 13.89 24.10 2.12
N TYR A 172 14.55 24.56 1.05
CA TYR A 172 16.00 24.68 1.00
C TYR A 172 16.51 25.75 1.97
N TYR A 173 15.87 26.93 2.02
CA TYR A 173 16.21 27.94 3.04
C TYR A 173 16.12 27.40 4.48
N ALA A 174 15.11 26.58 4.79
CA ALA A 174 14.95 25.97 6.11
C ALA A 174 16.03 24.92 6.41
N ARG A 175 16.26 23.95 5.49
CA ARG A 175 17.28 22.89 5.63
C ARG A 175 18.68 23.47 5.74
N ILE A 176 19.01 24.44 4.88
CA ILE A 176 20.30 25.12 4.89
C ILE A 176 20.52 25.88 6.22
N VAL A 177 19.55 26.68 6.67
CA VAL A 177 19.69 27.42 7.94
C VAL A 177 19.81 26.48 9.14
N HIS A 178 19.03 25.39 9.15
CA HIS A 178 19.14 24.35 10.17
C HIS A 178 20.56 23.80 10.26
N TYR A 179 21.13 23.29 9.16
CA TYR A 179 22.47 22.71 9.22
C TYR A 179 23.60 23.74 9.35
N ILE A 180 23.43 25.00 8.94
CA ILE A 180 24.37 26.09 9.31
C ILE A 180 24.38 26.29 10.83
N ILE A 181 23.22 26.29 11.51
CA ILE A 181 23.15 26.41 12.98
C ILE A 181 23.91 25.24 13.64
N TYR A 182 23.56 24.00 13.33
CA TYR A 182 24.21 22.82 13.91
C TYR A 182 25.72 22.78 13.63
N SER A 183 26.14 23.01 12.37
CA SER A 183 27.57 23.08 12.01
C SER A 183 28.29 24.20 12.77
N TYR A 184 27.63 25.33 13.04
CA TYR A 184 28.22 26.46 13.75
C TYR A 184 28.38 26.19 15.25
N GLU A 185 27.40 25.55 15.88
CA GLU A 185 27.45 25.21 17.31
C GLU A 185 28.59 24.23 17.63
N GLU A 186 28.83 23.28 16.74
CA GLU A 186 29.91 22.28 16.82
C GLU A 186 31.34 22.83 16.57
N LEU A 187 31.51 24.09 16.15
CA LEU A 187 32.84 24.68 15.95
C LEU A 187 33.57 24.88 17.30
N GLU A 188 34.64 24.13 17.54
CA GLU A 188 35.37 24.15 18.83
C GLU A 188 36.01 25.50 19.19
N LYS A 189 36.48 26.28 18.20
CA LYS A 189 37.31 27.47 18.43
C LYS A 189 36.52 28.75 18.21
N ASP A 190 36.66 29.70 19.14
CA ASP A 190 36.02 31.02 19.03
C ASP A 190 36.41 31.77 17.74
N THR A 191 37.62 31.58 17.24
CA THR A 191 38.08 32.17 15.95
C THR A 191 37.39 31.56 14.72
N GLN A 192 36.95 30.30 14.79
CA GLN A 192 36.09 29.69 13.76
C GLN A 192 34.66 30.22 13.89
N LYS A 193 34.15 30.33 15.12
CA LYS A 193 32.82 30.90 15.40
C LYS A 193 32.71 32.36 14.99
N GLU A 194 33.75 33.18 15.18
CA GLU A 194 33.78 34.58 14.73
C GLU A 194 33.71 34.67 13.20
N LYS A 195 34.52 33.87 12.49
CA LYS A 195 34.57 33.78 11.02
C LYS A 195 33.18 33.54 10.40
N TYR A 196 32.41 32.58 10.91
CA TYR A 196 31.09 32.23 10.36
C TYR A 196 29.91 32.94 11.03
N HIS A 197 30.12 33.76 12.06
CA HIS A 197 29.03 34.41 12.80
C HIS A 197 28.14 35.28 11.91
N ASN A 198 28.75 35.94 10.92
CA ASN A 198 28.03 36.74 9.94
C ASN A 198 27.29 35.88 8.92
N VAL A 199 27.84 34.72 8.52
CA VAL A 199 27.16 33.76 7.64
C VAL A 199 25.89 33.24 8.31
N LEU A 200 25.97 32.82 9.58
CA LEU A 200 24.83 32.36 10.38
C LEU A 200 23.72 33.43 10.46
N LYS A 201 24.06 34.67 10.85
CA LYS A 201 23.11 35.80 10.89
C LYS A 201 22.45 36.07 9.53
N HIS A 202 23.25 36.03 8.46
CA HIS A 202 22.81 36.33 7.10
C HIS A 202 21.97 35.19 6.51
N ALA A 203 22.18 33.95 6.94
CA ALA A 203 21.35 32.79 6.61
C ALA A 203 19.99 32.84 7.32
N ILE A 204 19.97 33.05 8.64
CA ILE A 204 18.72 33.19 9.43
C ILE A 204 17.85 34.32 8.86
N SER A 205 18.44 35.46 8.49
CA SER A 205 17.73 36.58 7.86
C SER A 205 17.06 36.21 6.54
N ARG A 206 17.68 35.38 5.69
CA ARG A 206 17.07 34.86 4.45
C ARG A 206 15.87 33.97 4.73
N TYR A 207 15.99 33.04 5.68
CA TYR A 207 14.90 32.13 6.01
C TYR A 207 13.69 32.85 6.63
N ILE A 208 13.92 33.83 7.52
CA ILE A 208 12.84 34.71 8.02
C ILE A 208 12.16 35.41 6.85
N ARG A 209 12.94 36.04 5.95
CA ARG A 209 12.40 36.70 4.76
C ARG A 209 11.61 35.73 3.87
N ALA A 210 12.14 34.57 3.53
CA ALA A 210 11.46 33.57 2.70
C ALA A 210 10.13 33.10 3.33
N LYS A 211 10.09 32.95 4.66
CA LYS A 211 8.89 32.60 5.43
C LYS A 211 7.78 33.67 5.34
N GLU A 212 8.13 34.94 5.07
CA GLU A 212 7.17 36.04 4.86
C GLU A 212 6.53 36.04 3.47
N TYR A 213 7.19 35.48 2.43
CA TYR A 213 6.64 35.39 1.06
C TYR A 213 5.86 34.10 0.78
N ALA A 214 5.95 33.10 1.65
CA ALA A 214 5.19 31.86 1.49
C ALA A 214 3.71 32.05 1.83
N ASP A 215 2.85 32.00 0.82
CA ASP A 215 1.39 31.96 0.98
C ASP A 215 0.89 30.62 1.59
N ASP A 216 -0.39 30.57 1.96
CA ASP A 216 -0.98 29.40 2.61
C ASP A 216 -1.32 28.26 1.63
N GLU A 217 -1.38 28.52 0.32
CA GLU A 217 -1.51 27.47 -0.69
C GLU A 217 -0.20 26.69 -0.82
N PHE A 218 0.94 27.38 -0.89
CA PHE A 218 2.26 26.76 -0.90
C PHE A 218 2.50 25.94 0.37
N LYS A 219 2.24 26.51 1.55
CA LYS A 219 2.38 25.77 2.83
C LYS A 219 1.52 24.50 2.85
N ALA A 220 0.28 24.59 2.36
CA ALA A 220 -0.61 23.44 2.26
C ALA A 220 -0.14 22.39 1.23
N ASN A 221 0.43 22.84 0.10
CA ASN A 221 1.06 21.95 -0.88
C ASN A 221 2.21 21.18 -0.21
N TYR A 222 3.18 21.88 0.37
CA TYR A 222 4.33 21.28 1.05
C TYR A 222 3.90 20.27 2.13
N LEU A 223 3.01 20.66 3.05
CA LEU A 223 2.52 19.80 4.12
C LEU A 223 1.82 18.53 3.61
N SER A 224 1.11 18.60 2.47
CA SER A 224 0.48 17.41 1.87
C SER A 224 1.49 16.47 1.21
N GLU A 225 2.68 16.95 0.85
CA GLU A 225 3.76 16.11 0.28
C GLU A 225 4.62 15.51 1.39
N THR A 226 4.94 16.28 2.44
CA THR A 226 5.55 15.74 3.68
C THR A 226 4.63 14.68 4.31
N ALA A 227 3.32 14.90 4.34
CA ALA A 227 2.34 13.89 4.80
C ALA A 227 2.36 12.61 3.97
N TRP A 228 2.56 12.72 2.64
CA TRP A 228 2.65 11.54 1.78
C TRP A 228 3.90 10.73 2.12
N ALA A 229 5.08 11.36 2.11
CA ALA A 229 6.35 10.72 2.43
C ALA A 229 6.35 10.10 3.84
N ALA A 230 5.89 10.83 4.85
CA ALA A 230 5.74 10.32 6.21
C ALA A 230 4.83 9.09 6.30
N SER A 231 3.86 8.94 5.39
CA SER A 231 2.95 7.78 5.37
C SER A 231 3.51 6.53 4.69
N GLU A 232 4.68 6.61 4.06
CA GLU A 232 5.36 5.47 3.43
C GLU A 232 6.28 4.71 4.40
N HIS A 233 6.62 5.33 5.55
CA HIS A 233 7.28 4.66 6.67
C HIS A 233 6.27 3.91 7.56
N GLU A 234 6.60 2.69 7.98
CA GLU A 234 5.72 1.91 8.85
C GLU A 234 5.54 2.55 10.24
N GLY A 235 4.34 2.44 10.82
CA GLY A 235 3.99 3.01 12.12
C GLY A 235 3.69 4.52 12.14
N VAL A 236 4.22 5.33 11.22
CA VAL A 236 4.20 6.82 11.27
C VAL A 236 2.84 7.46 10.87
N ASN A 237 1.78 6.64 10.72
CA ASN A 237 0.44 7.04 10.27
C ASN A 237 -0.18 8.24 11.00
N ALA A 238 0.08 8.42 12.29
CA ALA A 238 -0.49 9.51 13.08
C ALA A 238 0.07 10.88 12.69
N GLU A 239 1.36 10.96 12.36
CA GLU A 239 2.04 12.21 12.01
C GLU A 239 1.68 12.62 10.57
N ALA A 240 1.66 11.67 9.64
CA ALA A 240 1.13 11.86 8.29
C ALA A 240 -0.31 12.42 8.30
N LEU A 241 -1.18 11.92 9.18
CA LEU A 241 -2.56 12.41 9.30
C LEU A 241 -2.60 13.86 9.82
N ILE A 242 -1.78 14.20 10.81
CA ILE A 242 -1.68 15.57 11.37
C ILE A 242 -1.17 16.56 10.32
N LEU A 243 -0.15 16.20 9.55
CA LEU A 243 0.42 17.02 8.47
C LEU A 243 -0.65 17.34 7.40
N ILE A 244 -1.37 16.33 6.90
CA ILE A 244 -2.40 16.56 5.88
C ILE A 244 -3.65 17.25 6.44
N ASP A 245 -4.01 17.02 7.70
CA ASP A 245 -5.04 17.81 8.39
C ASP A 245 -4.67 19.30 8.48
N TYR A 246 -3.38 19.63 8.67
CA TYR A 246 -2.93 21.01 8.69
C TYR A 246 -2.89 21.63 7.28
N ALA A 247 -2.51 20.87 6.26
CA ALA A 247 -2.66 21.27 4.85
C ALA A 247 -4.12 21.64 4.50
N PHE A 248 -5.09 20.82 4.91
CA PHE A 248 -6.51 21.08 4.72
C PHE A 248 -7.07 22.26 5.54
N LYS A 249 -6.37 22.71 6.60
CA LYS A 249 -6.73 23.92 7.37
C LYS A 249 -6.20 25.19 6.71
N LEU A 250 -4.96 25.17 6.19
CA LEU A 250 -4.34 26.30 5.51
C LEU A 250 -4.99 26.56 4.13
N ASN A 251 -5.33 25.51 3.39
CA ASN A 251 -6.12 25.62 2.16
C ASN A 251 -7.27 24.59 2.14
N PRO A 252 -8.52 25.00 2.47
CA PRO A 252 -9.69 24.11 2.41
C PRO A 252 -10.05 23.59 1.00
N HIS A 253 -9.55 24.24 -0.06
CA HIS A 253 -9.91 23.97 -1.46
C HIS A 253 -8.84 23.13 -2.20
N ARG A 254 -8.29 22.11 -1.54
CA ARG A 254 -7.24 21.22 -2.08
C ARG A 254 -7.57 20.59 -3.45
N PRO A 255 -6.57 20.19 -4.25
CA PRO A 255 -6.76 19.37 -5.46
C PRO A 255 -7.28 17.95 -5.11
N ALA A 256 -7.84 17.24 -6.09
CA ALA A 256 -8.45 15.92 -5.88
C ALA A 256 -7.46 14.89 -5.31
N ASN A 257 -6.20 14.94 -5.76
CA ASN A 257 -5.13 14.05 -5.33
C ASN A 257 -4.91 14.06 -3.80
N ASP A 258 -5.12 15.18 -3.11
CA ASP A 258 -4.87 15.26 -1.67
C ASP A 258 -6.00 14.64 -0.84
N TYR A 259 -7.23 14.66 -1.35
CA TYR A 259 -8.31 13.84 -0.77
C TYR A 259 -7.98 12.35 -0.92
N ASN A 260 -7.41 11.93 -2.06
CA ASN A 260 -6.92 10.57 -2.26
C ASN A 260 -5.71 10.24 -1.35
N ARG A 261 -4.68 11.11 -1.24
CA ARG A 261 -3.55 10.96 -0.29
C ARG A 261 -4.06 10.77 1.14
N LYS A 262 -4.97 11.64 1.59
CA LYS A 262 -5.56 11.57 2.93
C LYS A 262 -6.37 10.29 3.15
N ALA A 263 -7.12 9.84 2.14
CA ALA A 263 -7.85 8.58 2.18
C ALA A 263 -6.91 7.36 2.28
N ILE A 264 -5.73 7.40 1.64
CA ILE A 264 -4.70 6.36 1.78
C ILE A 264 -4.11 6.35 3.19
N ILE A 265 -3.78 7.51 3.76
CA ILE A 265 -3.28 7.66 5.14
C ILE A 265 -4.31 7.11 6.15
N LEU A 266 -5.58 7.52 6.01
CA LEU A 266 -6.68 7.00 6.84
C LEU A 266 -6.86 5.48 6.69
N LYS A 267 -6.70 4.93 5.47
CA LYS A 267 -6.75 3.48 5.24
C LYS A 267 -5.59 2.75 5.93
N ARG A 268 -4.36 3.26 5.84
CA ARG A 268 -3.18 2.71 6.54
C ARG A 268 -3.36 2.75 8.07
N GLY A 269 -4.03 3.79 8.59
CA GLY A 269 -4.45 3.88 9.99
C GLY A 269 -5.71 3.07 10.37
N PHE A 270 -6.20 2.16 9.51
CA PHE A 270 -7.42 1.36 9.69
C PHE A 270 -8.75 2.15 9.82
N GLN A 271 -8.75 3.47 9.54
CA GLN A 271 -9.92 4.36 9.62
C GLN A 271 -10.75 4.31 8.32
N TYR A 272 -11.18 3.11 7.92
CA TYR A 272 -11.79 2.84 6.62
C TYR A 272 -13.00 3.72 6.30
N ASP A 273 -13.89 3.97 7.26
CA ASP A 273 -15.12 4.75 7.03
C ASP A 273 -14.87 6.25 6.81
N GLU A 274 -13.80 6.81 7.37
CA GLU A 274 -13.35 8.16 6.99
C GLU A 274 -12.59 8.13 5.66
N ALA A 275 -11.73 7.13 5.44
CA ALA A 275 -11.01 6.97 4.17
C ALA A 275 -11.97 6.95 2.97
N LEU A 276 -13.07 6.20 3.05
CA LEU A 276 -14.09 6.15 1.99
C LEU A 276 -14.70 7.53 1.69
N LYS A 277 -15.03 8.33 2.71
CA LYS A 277 -15.53 9.71 2.51
C LYS A 277 -14.52 10.61 1.80
N TYR A 278 -13.22 10.41 2.02
CA TYR A 278 -12.17 11.15 1.32
C TYR A 278 -11.93 10.64 -0.11
N TYR A 279 -12.05 9.33 -0.38
CA TYR A 279 -12.10 8.82 -1.76
C TYR A 279 -13.30 9.36 -2.54
N ASP A 280 -14.49 9.40 -1.94
CA ASP A 280 -15.69 9.96 -2.57
C ASP A 280 -15.52 11.47 -2.88
N ARG A 281 -14.81 12.22 -2.01
CA ARG A 281 -14.44 13.62 -2.29
C ARG A 281 -13.43 13.74 -3.45
N ALA A 282 -12.42 12.85 -3.53
CA ALA A 282 -11.50 12.82 -4.67
C ALA A 282 -12.25 12.53 -5.98
N LEU A 283 -13.11 11.51 -5.98
CA LEU A 283 -13.94 11.12 -7.12
C LEU A 283 -15.00 12.17 -7.48
N SER A 284 -15.48 12.98 -6.53
CA SER A 284 -16.39 14.10 -6.84
C SER A 284 -15.74 15.19 -7.70
N LYS A 285 -14.40 15.30 -7.67
CA LYS A 285 -13.60 16.19 -8.51
C LYS A 285 -13.14 15.51 -9.80
N GLU A 286 -12.77 14.23 -9.74
CA GLU A 286 -12.30 13.44 -10.89
C GLU A 286 -13.03 12.08 -10.99
N PRO A 287 -14.28 12.02 -11.48
CA PRO A 287 -15.12 10.81 -11.41
C PRO A 287 -14.60 9.59 -12.19
N THR A 288 -13.71 9.82 -13.16
CA THR A 288 -13.14 8.79 -14.04
C THR A 288 -11.68 8.48 -13.73
N ASN A 289 -11.12 9.00 -12.63
CA ASN A 289 -9.74 8.71 -12.24
C ASN A 289 -9.61 7.25 -11.77
N LYS A 290 -8.94 6.42 -12.59
CA LYS A 290 -8.76 4.99 -12.34
C LYS A 290 -8.10 4.69 -11.00
N THR A 291 -7.04 5.42 -10.66
CA THR A 291 -6.29 5.25 -9.42
C THR A 291 -7.17 5.54 -8.19
N PHE A 292 -8.03 6.56 -8.24
CA PHE A 292 -8.95 6.86 -7.14
C PHE A 292 -10.04 5.78 -7.00
N LEU A 293 -10.54 5.23 -8.12
CA LEU A 293 -11.49 4.11 -8.13
C LEU A 293 -10.87 2.82 -7.57
N GLU A 294 -9.64 2.50 -7.99
CA GLU A 294 -8.85 1.37 -7.51
C GLU A 294 -8.56 1.48 -6.00
N ASN A 295 -8.16 2.67 -5.53
CA ASN A 295 -7.90 2.91 -4.10
C ASN A 295 -9.18 2.83 -3.26
N LYS A 296 -10.33 3.34 -3.74
CA LYS A 296 -11.64 3.17 -3.08
C LYS A 296 -12.03 1.70 -3.00
N ALA A 297 -11.93 0.96 -4.11
CA ALA A 297 -12.23 -0.47 -4.13
C ALA A 297 -11.33 -1.25 -3.16
N ALA A 298 -10.03 -0.98 -3.17
CA ALA A 298 -9.08 -1.59 -2.25
C ALA A 298 -9.45 -1.28 -0.78
N CYS A 299 -9.81 -0.04 -0.46
CA CYS A 299 -10.28 0.35 0.87
C CYS A 299 -11.52 -0.44 1.33
N MET A 300 -12.51 -0.64 0.45
CA MET A 300 -13.67 -1.48 0.73
C MET A 300 -13.29 -2.94 1.00
N LYS A 301 -12.43 -3.52 0.16
CA LYS A 301 -11.95 -4.90 0.30
C LYS A 301 -11.11 -5.09 1.57
N ASP A 302 -10.24 -4.13 1.90
CA ASP A 302 -9.39 -4.16 3.10
C ASP A 302 -10.23 -4.02 4.39
N LYS A 303 -11.26 -3.16 4.39
CA LYS A 303 -12.26 -3.06 5.48
C LYS A 303 -12.94 -4.42 5.74
N LEU A 304 -13.37 -5.08 4.66
CA LEU A 304 -14.03 -6.38 4.74
C LEU A 304 -13.09 -7.51 5.17
N LYS A 305 -11.81 -7.48 4.76
CA LYS A 305 -10.78 -8.39 5.29
C LYS A 305 -10.57 -8.23 6.79
N ARG A 306 -10.64 -7.00 7.33
CA ARG A 306 -10.62 -6.78 8.78
C ARG A 306 -11.87 -7.35 9.47
N LYS A 307 -13.08 -7.16 8.90
CA LYS A 307 -14.31 -7.78 9.45
C LYS A 307 -14.27 -9.32 9.41
N LEU A 308 -13.73 -9.91 8.34
CA LEU A 308 -13.50 -11.36 8.23
C LEU A 308 -12.59 -11.89 9.34
N LEU A 309 -11.47 -11.20 9.62
CA LEU A 309 -10.52 -11.58 10.67
C LEU A 309 -11.18 -11.67 12.07
N PHE A 310 -12.05 -10.71 12.39
CA PHE A 310 -12.81 -10.68 13.66
C PHE A 310 -14.15 -11.43 13.61
N ARG A 311 -14.48 -12.07 12.47
CA ARG A 311 -15.76 -12.77 12.19
C ARG A 311 -17.02 -11.89 12.32
N GLU A 312 -16.88 -10.58 12.12
CA GLU A 312 -17.95 -9.58 12.23
C GLU A 312 -18.83 -9.47 10.96
N ILE A 313 -18.91 -10.52 10.15
CA ILE A 313 -19.51 -10.48 8.80
C ILE A 313 -21.04 -10.56 8.83
N GLU A 314 -21.67 -9.67 8.06
CA GLU A 314 -23.12 -9.47 7.95
C GLU A 314 -23.57 -9.62 6.49
N PRO A 315 -24.83 -9.97 6.20
CA PRO A 315 -25.32 -10.10 4.81
C PRO A 315 -25.08 -8.86 3.93
N ARG A 316 -25.11 -7.65 4.52
CA ARG A 316 -24.83 -6.37 3.83
C ARG A 316 -23.40 -6.21 3.35
N ASP A 317 -22.43 -6.95 3.88
CA ASP A 317 -21.04 -6.90 3.41
C ASP A 317 -20.88 -7.43 1.97
N LEU A 318 -21.82 -8.26 1.51
CA LEU A 318 -21.93 -8.64 0.10
C LEU A 318 -22.19 -7.44 -0.81
N GLU A 319 -22.96 -6.44 -0.37
CA GLU A 319 -23.24 -5.23 -1.13
C GLU A 319 -21.97 -4.39 -1.30
N VAL A 320 -21.18 -4.27 -0.23
CA VAL A 320 -19.89 -3.52 -0.22
C VAL A 320 -18.86 -4.16 -1.16
N ILE A 321 -18.69 -5.48 -1.15
CA ILE A 321 -17.75 -6.13 -2.09
C ILE A 321 -18.28 -6.13 -3.54
N ASN A 322 -19.61 -6.12 -3.73
CA ASN A 322 -20.22 -5.94 -5.05
C ASN A 322 -20.06 -4.50 -5.58
N GLU A 323 -20.12 -3.46 -4.73
CA GLU A 323 -19.78 -2.09 -5.13
C GLU A 323 -18.30 -2.00 -5.52
N ALA A 324 -17.40 -2.54 -4.70
CA ALA A 324 -15.96 -2.59 -5.01
C ALA A 324 -15.69 -3.25 -6.38
N LEU A 325 -16.30 -4.41 -6.64
CA LEU A 325 -16.22 -5.11 -7.93
C LEU A 325 -16.80 -4.30 -9.11
N LYS A 326 -17.80 -3.45 -8.86
CA LYS A 326 -18.47 -2.61 -9.88
C LYS A 326 -17.68 -1.35 -10.22
N ILE A 327 -16.98 -0.74 -9.26
CA ILE A 327 -16.20 0.50 -9.48
C ILE A 327 -14.79 0.24 -10.01
N LEU A 328 -14.27 -0.99 -9.94
CA LEU A 328 -12.97 -1.36 -10.51
C LEU A 328 -12.87 -1.01 -12.01
N PRO A 329 -11.82 -0.28 -12.44
CA PRO A 329 -11.59 -0.01 -13.85
C PRO A 329 -11.43 -1.27 -14.70
N LYS A 330 -11.88 -1.19 -15.96
CA LYS A 330 -11.74 -2.28 -16.93
C LYS A 330 -10.26 -2.61 -17.13
N GLY A 331 -9.89 -3.87 -16.86
CA GLY A 331 -8.52 -4.40 -16.99
C GLY A 331 -7.79 -4.61 -15.66
N CYS A 332 -8.30 -4.09 -14.54
CA CYS A 332 -7.76 -4.41 -13.21
C CYS A 332 -8.01 -5.88 -12.85
N ASP A 333 -7.13 -6.46 -12.02
CA ASP A 333 -7.37 -7.79 -11.48
C ASP A 333 -8.48 -7.77 -10.41
N ASN A 334 -9.54 -8.54 -10.66
CA ASN A 334 -10.65 -8.71 -9.74
C ASN A 334 -10.55 -10.00 -8.90
N GLY A 335 -9.53 -10.84 -9.12
CA GLY A 335 -9.29 -12.08 -8.38
C GLY A 335 -9.30 -11.91 -6.85
N PRO A 336 -8.54 -10.96 -6.27
CA PRO A 336 -8.53 -10.71 -4.81
C PRO A 336 -9.89 -10.29 -4.24
N TYR A 337 -10.71 -9.61 -5.04
CA TYR A 337 -12.05 -9.16 -4.67
C TYR A 337 -13.06 -10.31 -4.73
N LEU A 338 -12.94 -11.17 -5.75
CA LEU A 338 -13.73 -12.40 -5.87
C LEU A 338 -13.37 -13.42 -4.78
N SER A 339 -12.10 -13.52 -4.37
CA SER A 339 -11.69 -14.30 -3.18
C SER A 339 -12.32 -13.75 -1.91
N THR A 340 -12.20 -12.43 -1.67
CA THR A 340 -12.81 -11.78 -0.49
C THR A 340 -14.33 -11.99 -0.46
N LYS A 341 -14.99 -11.90 -1.62
CA LYS A 341 -16.43 -12.23 -1.77
C LYS A 341 -16.74 -13.70 -1.49
N ALA A 342 -15.88 -14.63 -1.89
CA ALA A 342 -16.03 -16.04 -1.58
C ALA A 342 -15.95 -16.30 -0.07
N GLU A 343 -14.96 -15.74 0.61
CA GLU A 343 -14.78 -15.87 2.06
C GLU A 343 -15.99 -15.31 2.84
N ILE A 344 -16.60 -14.22 2.36
CA ILE A 344 -17.87 -13.68 2.90
C ILE A 344 -19.03 -14.65 2.65
N LEU A 345 -19.14 -15.23 1.45
CA LEU A 345 -20.18 -16.20 1.11
C LEU A 345 -20.05 -17.50 1.93
N ASP A 346 -18.84 -17.97 2.21
CA ASP A 346 -18.58 -19.11 3.10
C ASP A 346 -19.04 -18.81 4.53
N HIS A 347 -18.70 -17.63 5.08
CA HIS A 347 -19.19 -17.19 6.41
C HIS A 347 -20.72 -17.06 6.47
N LEU A 348 -21.38 -16.71 5.37
CA LEU A 348 -22.84 -16.58 5.26
C LEU A 348 -23.56 -17.89 4.87
N GLY A 349 -22.86 -19.02 4.87
CA GLY A 349 -23.45 -20.33 4.57
C GLY A 349 -23.92 -20.47 3.11
N GLU A 350 -23.14 -19.94 2.17
CA GLU A 350 -23.40 -20.00 0.72
C GLU A 350 -22.23 -20.66 -0.07
N PRO A 351 -21.67 -21.80 0.36
CA PRO A 351 -20.36 -22.28 -0.11
C PRO A 351 -20.30 -22.57 -1.61
N VAL A 352 -21.39 -22.99 -2.24
CA VAL A 352 -21.42 -23.17 -3.71
C VAL A 352 -21.21 -21.85 -4.46
N LYS A 353 -21.78 -20.74 -3.96
CA LYS A 353 -21.54 -19.40 -4.54
C LYS A 353 -20.11 -18.93 -4.25
N ALA A 354 -19.54 -19.33 -3.12
CA ALA A 354 -18.13 -19.08 -2.81
C ALA A 354 -17.20 -19.79 -3.80
N ARG A 355 -17.44 -21.08 -4.10
CA ARG A 355 -16.70 -21.82 -5.15
C ARG A 355 -16.84 -21.20 -6.54
N ILE A 356 -18.03 -20.73 -6.91
CA ILE A 356 -18.22 -19.95 -8.15
C ILE A 356 -17.33 -18.70 -8.15
N CYS A 357 -17.28 -17.94 -7.06
CA CYS A 357 -16.42 -16.75 -6.95
C CYS A 357 -14.92 -17.11 -6.99
N GLN A 358 -14.49 -18.19 -6.34
CA GLN A 358 -13.11 -18.70 -6.39
C GLN A 358 -12.72 -19.17 -7.80
N ALA A 359 -13.61 -19.88 -8.51
CA ALA A 359 -13.39 -20.32 -9.89
C ALA A 359 -13.34 -19.14 -10.86
N LEU A 360 -14.23 -18.14 -10.73
CA LEU A 360 -14.19 -16.90 -11.50
C LEU A 360 -12.89 -16.11 -11.26
N GLY A 361 -12.46 -15.96 -10.00
CA GLY A 361 -11.21 -15.27 -9.66
C GLY A 361 -9.97 -15.98 -10.20
N ALA A 362 -9.98 -17.32 -10.18
CA ALA A 362 -8.98 -18.16 -10.81
C ALA A 362 -9.11 -18.30 -12.34
N LYS A 363 -10.10 -17.63 -12.97
CA LYS A 363 -10.37 -17.64 -14.42
C LYS A 363 -10.70 -19.04 -14.98
N ARG A 364 -11.20 -19.94 -14.13
CA ARG A 364 -11.59 -21.33 -14.44
C ARG A 364 -13.04 -21.37 -14.97
N TYR A 365 -13.28 -20.70 -16.10
CA TYR A 365 -14.63 -20.44 -16.60
C TYR A 365 -15.42 -21.72 -16.91
N ASP A 366 -14.79 -22.76 -17.47
CA ASP A 366 -15.46 -24.04 -17.79
C ASP A 366 -16.09 -24.73 -16.58
N GLU A 367 -15.49 -24.57 -15.39
CA GLU A 367 -16.04 -25.10 -14.13
C GLU A 367 -17.27 -24.31 -13.67
N VAL A 368 -17.25 -22.99 -13.83
CA VAL A 368 -18.41 -22.11 -13.52
C VAL A 368 -19.56 -22.46 -14.44
N ASP A 369 -19.29 -22.54 -15.74
CA ASP A 369 -20.23 -22.92 -16.80
C ASP A 369 -20.87 -24.29 -16.54
N LYS A 370 -20.07 -25.27 -16.11
CA LYS A 370 -20.53 -26.60 -15.69
C LYS A 370 -21.40 -26.53 -14.44
N ALA A 371 -20.97 -25.78 -13.42
CA ALA A 371 -21.69 -25.62 -12.16
C ALA A 371 -23.05 -24.91 -12.33
N GLU A 372 -23.13 -23.86 -13.15
CA GLU A 372 -24.39 -23.16 -13.42
C GLU A 372 -25.40 -24.04 -14.16
N ARG A 373 -24.94 -24.84 -15.14
CA ARG A 373 -25.77 -25.87 -15.80
C ARG A 373 -26.29 -26.91 -14.79
N GLN A 374 -25.43 -27.38 -13.89
CA GLN A 374 -25.79 -28.32 -12.81
C GLN A 374 -26.81 -27.71 -11.82
N LEU A 375 -26.61 -26.47 -11.37
CA LEU A 375 -27.52 -25.76 -10.47
C LEU A 375 -28.88 -25.48 -11.11
N LYS A 376 -28.92 -25.24 -12.42
CA LYS A 376 -30.19 -25.13 -13.18
C LYS A 376 -30.98 -26.44 -13.18
N LYS A 377 -30.31 -27.60 -13.26
CA LYS A 377 -30.92 -28.96 -13.13
C LYS A 377 -31.47 -29.22 -11.72
N LEU A 378 -30.94 -28.60 -10.66
CA LEU A 378 -31.49 -28.73 -9.30
C LEU A 378 -32.84 -28.02 -9.14
N LYS A 379 -32.90 -26.75 -9.57
CA LYS A 379 -34.02 -25.82 -9.30
C LYS A 379 -35.36 -26.26 -9.92
N SER A 380 -35.33 -27.10 -10.95
CA SER A 380 -36.53 -27.59 -11.63
C SER A 380 -37.28 -28.72 -10.90
N THR A 381 -36.65 -29.44 -9.96
CA THR A 381 -37.10 -30.82 -9.65
C THR A 381 -37.27 -31.14 -8.16
N GLN A 382 -36.70 -30.38 -7.23
CA GLN A 382 -36.84 -30.49 -5.75
C GLN A 382 -36.76 -31.89 -5.08
N ASN A 383 -36.32 -32.92 -5.79
CA ASN A 383 -36.15 -34.30 -5.29
C ASN A 383 -34.68 -34.73 -5.30
N TYR A 384 -33.77 -33.78 -5.07
CA TYR A 384 -32.35 -34.04 -4.92
C TYR A 384 -31.92 -34.01 -3.46
N ILE A 385 -30.83 -34.70 -3.18
CA ILE A 385 -30.04 -34.66 -1.95
C ILE A 385 -28.57 -34.41 -2.32
N ASN A 386 -27.78 -33.94 -1.37
CA ASN A 386 -26.32 -34.03 -1.47
C ASN A 386 -25.75 -34.98 -0.40
N ILE A 387 -24.78 -35.78 -0.83
CA ILE A 387 -24.02 -36.69 0.03
C ILE A 387 -22.81 -35.92 0.55
N THR A 388 -22.47 -36.13 1.83
CA THR A 388 -21.37 -35.48 2.54
C THR A 388 -20.56 -36.51 3.33
N GLY A 389 -19.34 -36.15 3.74
CA GLY A 389 -18.45 -37.03 4.50
C GLY A 389 -17.73 -38.07 3.63
N THR A 390 -17.85 -37.99 2.31
CA THR A 390 -17.20 -38.90 1.34
C THR A 390 -15.69 -38.99 1.54
N GLN A 391 -15.06 -37.90 2.01
CA GLN A 391 -13.62 -37.81 2.30
C GLN A 391 -13.14 -38.73 3.43
N TYR A 392 -14.04 -39.24 4.29
CA TYR A 392 -13.71 -40.25 5.31
C TYR A 392 -13.77 -41.69 4.78
N TYR A 393 -14.16 -41.85 3.51
CA TYR A 393 -14.30 -43.11 2.79
C TYR A 393 -13.43 -43.10 1.53
N LYS A 394 -13.91 -43.67 0.42
CA LYS A 394 -13.19 -43.73 -0.87
C LYS A 394 -13.30 -42.43 -1.69
N ASN A 395 -13.63 -41.31 -1.04
CA ASN A 395 -13.86 -39.99 -1.62
C ASN A 395 -14.83 -40.07 -2.82
N PHE A 396 -14.50 -39.49 -3.99
CA PHE A 396 -15.38 -39.50 -5.16
C PHE A 396 -15.33 -40.80 -5.99
N ALA A 397 -14.37 -41.70 -5.73
CA ALA A 397 -14.16 -42.89 -6.56
C ALA A 397 -15.37 -43.85 -6.68
N PRO A 398 -16.27 -44.00 -5.69
CA PRO A 398 -17.48 -44.81 -5.83
C PRO A 398 -18.58 -44.21 -6.71
N PHE A 399 -18.48 -42.94 -7.10
CA PHE A 399 -19.62 -42.18 -7.63
C PHE A 399 -19.44 -41.78 -9.11
N SER A 400 -20.38 -42.22 -9.96
CA SER A 400 -20.54 -41.76 -11.34
C SER A 400 -22.02 -41.46 -11.66
N GLU A 401 -22.31 -40.69 -12.72
CA GLU A 401 -23.71 -40.44 -13.12
C GLU A 401 -24.42 -41.77 -13.45
N GLY A 402 -25.62 -41.96 -12.89
CA GLY A 402 -26.37 -43.23 -12.92
C GLY A 402 -26.03 -44.22 -11.80
N THR A 403 -25.08 -43.93 -10.91
CA THR A 403 -24.79 -44.80 -9.75
C THR A 403 -25.96 -44.83 -8.77
N ILE A 404 -26.52 -46.00 -8.50
CA ILE A 404 -27.56 -46.18 -7.46
C ILE A 404 -26.88 -46.33 -6.09
N VAL A 405 -27.40 -45.62 -5.10
CA VAL A 405 -26.99 -45.68 -3.69
C VAL A 405 -28.17 -46.06 -2.80
N ASP A 406 -27.91 -46.82 -1.75
CA ASP A 406 -28.90 -47.23 -0.75
C ASP A 406 -28.91 -46.23 0.43
N LEU A 407 -30.10 -45.85 0.90
CA LEU A 407 -30.33 -44.84 1.94
C LEU A 407 -30.82 -45.51 3.22
N ILE A 408 -29.92 -45.66 4.20
CA ILE A 408 -30.16 -46.41 5.43
C ILE A 408 -30.33 -45.43 6.60
N ARG A 409 -31.47 -45.49 7.29
CA ARG A 409 -31.78 -44.61 8.41
C ARG A 409 -31.14 -45.13 9.70
N GLU A 410 -30.53 -44.25 10.47
CA GLU A 410 -29.93 -44.55 11.77
C GLU A 410 -30.59 -43.68 12.85
N PRO A 411 -31.81 -44.02 13.31
CA PRO A 411 -32.54 -43.19 14.29
C PRO A 411 -31.82 -43.15 15.65
N ASP A 412 -31.07 -44.21 15.98
CA ASP A 412 -30.29 -44.36 17.20
C ASP A 412 -28.85 -43.84 17.08
N ASN A 413 -28.51 -43.13 16.00
CA ASN A 413 -27.18 -42.54 15.80
C ASN A 413 -26.88 -41.49 16.89
N PRO A 414 -25.75 -41.58 17.62
CA PRO A 414 -25.48 -40.76 18.80
C PRO A 414 -25.21 -39.28 18.50
N HIS A 415 -25.04 -38.89 17.23
CA HIS A 415 -24.75 -37.51 16.81
C HIS A 415 -25.93 -36.83 16.10
N ASP A 416 -26.74 -37.58 15.35
CA ASP A 416 -27.91 -37.04 14.65
C ASP A 416 -29.01 -38.10 14.48
N ARG A 417 -30.13 -37.94 15.20
CA ARG A 417 -31.32 -38.81 15.09
C ARG A 417 -32.00 -38.83 13.71
N TYR A 418 -31.58 -37.94 12.80
CA TYR A 418 -32.02 -37.92 11.40
C TYR A 418 -30.95 -38.47 10.45
N ALA A 419 -29.86 -39.08 10.95
CA ALA A 419 -28.81 -39.64 10.13
C ALA A 419 -29.37 -40.62 9.09
N ILE A 420 -28.98 -40.40 7.83
CA ILE A 420 -29.22 -41.32 6.73
C ILE A 420 -27.85 -41.63 6.14
N ARG A 421 -27.36 -42.83 6.44
CA ARG A 421 -26.14 -43.39 5.89
C ARG A 421 -26.37 -43.74 4.42
N VAL A 422 -25.33 -43.56 3.61
CA VAL A 422 -25.35 -43.83 2.17
C VAL A 422 -24.35 -44.94 1.88
N ASP A 423 -24.87 -46.09 1.46
CA ASP A 423 -24.10 -47.29 1.15
C ASP A 423 -24.13 -47.59 -0.36
N ILE A 424 -23.04 -48.17 -0.87
CA ILE A 424 -22.93 -48.75 -2.21
C ILE A 424 -22.46 -50.19 -2.06
N LYS A 425 -23.26 -51.15 -2.53
CA LYS A 425 -22.97 -52.61 -2.43
C LYS A 425 -22.70 -53.09 -0.99
N GLY A 426 -23.26 -52.42 0.02
CA GLY A 426 -23.06 -52.71 1.44
C GLY A 426 -21.81 -52.07 2.08
N GLU A 427 -21.02 -51.29 1.33
CA GLU A 427 -19.98 -50.42 1.89
C GLU A 427 -20.52 -48.99 2.08
N THR A 428 -20.28 -48.38 3.23
CA THR A 428 -20.59 -46.96 3.44
C THR A 428 -19.67 -46.04 2.65
N VAL A 429 -20.27 -45.06 1.98
CA VAL A 429 -19.57 -44.07 1.14
C VAL A 429 -19.86 -42.62 1.55
N GLY A 430 -20.78 -42.38 2.48
CA GLY A 430 -21.08 -41.06 3.04
C GLY A 430 -22.40 -41.04 3.81
N TYR A 431 -22.89 -39.83 4.08
CA TYR A 431 -24.20 -39.56 4.71
C TYR A 431 -24.97 -38.49 3.92
N VAL A 432 -26.30 -38.48 4.00
CA VAL A 432 -27.12 -37.38 3.50
C VAL A 432 -26.88 -36.13 4.36
N ALA A 433 -26.64 -34.98 3.73
CA ALA A 433 -26.36 -33.75 4.47
C ALA A 433 -27.52 -33.29 5.36
N ASN A 434 -27.20 -32.83 6.58
CA ASN A 434 -28.19 -32.35 7.56
C ASN A 434 -27.72 -31.11 8.35
N ASN A 435 -26.56 -30.55 8.02
CA ASN A 435 -25.94 -29.40 8.68
C ASN A 435 -25.80 -28.25 7.67
N GLN A 436 -26.02 -27.01 8.09
CA GLN A 436 -25.94 -25.81 7.25
C GLN A 436 -24.59 -25.62 6.54
N TYR A 437 -23.50 -26.19 7.08
CA TYR A 437 -22.17 -26.15 6.46
C TYR A 437 -21.95 -27.21 5.36
N THR A 438 -22.79 -28.26 5.30
CA THR A 438 -22.65 -29.37 4.33
C THR A 438 -23.85 -29.51 3.39
N LEU A 439 -24.97 -28.85 3.69
CA LEU A 439 -26.20 -28.85 2.90
C LEU A 439 -26.19 -27.75 1.83
N ILE A 440 -26.50 -28.10 0.58
CA ILE A 440 -26.75 -27.12 -0.49
C ILE A 440 -28.20 -26.62 -0.40
N LYS A 441 -28.43 -25.31 -0.54
CA LYS A 441 -29.77 -24.68 -0.38
C LYS A 441 -30.82 -25.20 -1.39
N GLU A 442 -30.39 -25.69 -2.54
CA GLU A 442 -31.23 -26.27 -3.58
C GLU A 442 -31.62 -27.76 -3.39
N VAL A 443 -31.20 -28.44 -2.31
CA VAL A 443 -31.48 -29.87 -2.07
C VAL A 443 -32.13 -30.16 -0.70
N LYS A 444 -32.72 -31.35 -0.55
CA LYS A 444 -33.34 -31.82 0.70
C LYS A 444 -32.30 -32.28 1.71
N SER A 445 -32.49 -31.92 2.97
CA SER A 445 -31.71 -32.44 4.10
C SER A 445 -32.20 -33.81 4.57
N ALA A 446 -31.39 -34.52 5.34
CA ALA A 446 -31.79 -35.79 5.96
C ALA A 446 -33.03 -35.62 6.87
N ARG A 447 -33.17 -34.46 7.54
CA ARG A 447 -34.35 -34.07 8.33
C ARG A 447 -35.60 -33.89 7.47
N ASP A 448 -35.50 -33.33 6.28
CA ASP A 448 -36.64 -33.19 5.36
C ASP A 448 -37.13 -34.57 4.89
N LEU A 449 -36.21 -35.54 4.79
CA LEU A 449 -36.53 -36.93 4.46
C LEU A 449 -37.17 -37.73 5.60
N LYS A 450 -37.45 -37.16 6.77
CA LYS A 450 -38.01 -37.88 7.95
C LYS A 450 -39.27 -38.74 7.65
N HIS A 451 -40.07 -38.36 6.64
CA HIS A 451 -41.28 -39.08 6.22
C HIS A 451 -41.19 -39.62 4.78
N SER A 452 -40.01 -39.55 4.14
CA SER A 452 -39.82 -40.06 2.78
C SER A 452 -39.85 -41.59 2.74
N LYS A 453 -40.50 -42.14 1.72
CA LYS A 453 -40.51 -43.59 1.42
C LYS A 453 -39.35 -44.05 0.53
N SER A 454 -38.61 -43.12 -0.11
CA SER A 454 -37.45 -43.45 -0.93
C SER A 454 -36.35 -44.08 -0.07
N THR A 455 -36.00 -45.32 -0.40
CA THR A 455 -34.89 -46.07 0.22
C THR A 455 -33.61 -46.01 -0.60
N ARG A 456 -33.62 -45.35 -1.77
CA ARG A 456 -32.49 -45.25 -2.69
C ARG A 456 -32.41 -43.88 -3.36
N ALA A 457 -31.26 -43.56 -3.94
CA ALA A 457 -31.08 -42.42 -4.82
C ALA A 457 -30.16 -42.77 -6.02
N GLU A 458 -30.28 -42.02 -7.10
CA GLU A 458 -29.47 -42.12 -8.31
C GLU A 458 -28.54 -40.90 -8.42
N VAL A 459 -27.22 -41.11 -8.35
CA VAL A 459 -26.21 -40.06 -8.51
C VAL A 459 -26.37 -39.39 -9.88
N GLN A 460 -26.56 -38.07 -9.86
CA GLN A 460 -26.76 -37.26 -11.05
C GLN A 460 -25.49 -36.59 -11.52
N PHE A 461 -24.66 -36.10 -10.60
CA PHE A 461 -23.39 -35.45 -10.90
C PHE A 461 -22.64 -35.14 -9.60
N ILE A 462 -21.36 -34.79 -9.76
CA ILE A 462 -20.57 -34.14 -8.69
C ILE A 462 -20.41 -32.66 -9.06
N LEU A 463 -20.74 -31.79 -8.12
CA LEU A 463 -20.64 -30.33 -8.23
C LEU A 463 -19.29 -29.88 -7.63
N PHE A 464 -18.50 -29.13 -8.39
CA PHE A 464 -17.14 -28.66 -8.05
C PHE A 464 -16.14 -29.74 -7.56
N ASN A 465 -16.43 -31.03 -7.77
CA ASN A 465 -15.70 -32.13 -7.11
C ASN A 465 -15.67 -31.99 -5.57
N GLU A 466 -16.79 -31.53 -4.99
CA GLU A 466 -16.97 -31.39 -3.54
C GLU A 466 -18.31 -31.99 -3.08
N TRP A 467 -19.40 -31.79 -3.83
CA TRP A 467 -20.74 -32.28 -3.46
C TRP A 467 -21.27 -33.30 -4.47
N VAL A 468 -21.46 -34.55 -4.04
CA VAL A 468 -22.14 -35.56 -4.84
C VAL A 468 -23.65 -35.34 -4.74
N ILE A 469 -24.29 -35.05 -5.87
CA ILE A 469 -25.74 -34.85 -5.96
C ILE A 469 -26.39 -36.16 -6.41
N ALA A 470 -27.41 -36.60 -5.67
CA ALA A 470 -28.24 -37.73 -6.05
C ALA A 470 -29.73 -37.35 -6.08
N LYS A 471 -30.49 -37.99 -6.97
CA LYS A 471 -31.94 -37.84 -7.12
C LYS A 471 -32.65 -38.97 -6.38
N LEU A 472 -33.64 -38.65 -5.57
CA LEU A 472 -34.48 -39.64 -4.90
C LEU A 472 -35.31 -40.43 -5.93
N ILE A 473 -35.39 -41.74 -5.74
CA ILE A 473 -36.14 -42.70 -6.56
C ILE A 473 -37.05 -43.61 -5.71
#